data_AF-A0A843HCH5-F1
#
_entry.id   AF-A0A843HCH5-F1
#
_cell.length_a   1.000
_cell.length_b   1.000
_cell.length_c   1.000
_cell.angle_alpha   90.00
_cell.angle_beta   90.00
_cell.angle_gamma   90.00
#
_symmetry.space_group_name_H-M   'P 1'
#
loop_
_entity.id
_entity.type
_entity.pdbx_description
1 polymer ?
#
loop_
_entity_poly.entity_id
_entity_poly.type
_entity_poly.pdbx_seq_one_letter_code
_entity_poly.pdbx_strand_id
1 'polypeptide(L)'
;MSESVKWNSTLSFLLAMIGSAVGLGNIWRYPYIAYTNGGGAFLIPYIISIILMGIPLLFIEYGAGFKFKAGITKVFRTINKKYEYLAWYIQLVPFFIMTYYSCIVAWDLLYIPASITKSWGPNPDNFFTNVILN
;
A
#
# COMPACT_ATOMS: atom_id res chain seq x y z
N MET A 1 -27.84 -4.60 17.49
CA MET A 1 -26.54 -4.35 18.14
C MET A 1 -25.48 -5.01 17.26
N SER A 2 -24.81 -4.26 16.36
CA SER A 2 -23.83 -4.87 15.46
C SER A 2 -22.58 -5.25 16.28
N GLU A 3 -22.28 -6.54 16.39
CA GLU A 3 -21.07 -7.01 17.04
C GLU A 3 -19.84 -6.34 16.41
N SER A 4 -19.00 -5.72 17.24
CA SER A 4 -17.75 -5.14 16.76
C SER A 4 -16.80 -6.30 16.43
N VAL A 5 -16.48 -6.52 15.15
CA VAL A 5 -15.44 -7.46 14.74
C VAL A 5 -14.12 -7.01 15.35
N LYS A 6 -13.54 -7.83 16.23
CA LYS A 6 -12.26 -7.58 16.89
C LYS A 6 -11.22 -8.55 16.33
N TRP A 7 -9.97 -8.12 16.33
CA TRP A 7 -8.84 -9.00 16.03
C TRP A 7 -8.68 -10.06 17.11
N ASN A 8 -8.44 -11.30 16.70
CA ASN A 8 -8.26 -12.43 17.62
C ASN A 8 -6.93 -12.34 18.39
N SER A 9 -5.91 -11.68 17.84
CA SER A 9 -4.62 -11.47 18.51
C SER A 9 -3.94 -10.17 18.07
N THR A 10 -3.13 -9.58 18.96
CA THR A 10 -2.27 -8.43 18.62
C THR A 10 -1.33 -8.75 17.47
N LEU A 11 -0.85 -10.00 17.37
CA LEU A 11 0.02 -10.42 16.28
C LEU A 11 -0.71 -10.41 14.93
N SER A 12 -1.95 -10.92 14.86
CA SER A 12 -2.75 -10.88 13.63
C SER A 12 -3.03 -9.44 13.16
N PHE A 13 -3.28 -8.55 14.12
CA PHE A 13 -3.43 -7.12 13.84
C PHE A 13 -2.14 -6.49 13.30
N LEU A 14 -1.00 -6.75 13.95
CA LEU A 14 0.30 -6.24 13.52
C LEU A 14 0.68 -6.76 12.13
N LEU A 15 0.47 -8.06 11.86
CA LEU A 15 0.74 -8.65 10.55
C LEU A 15 -0.14 -8.04 9.46
N ALA A 16 -1.42 -7.79 9.74
CA ALA A 16 -2.30 -7.11 8.79
C ALA A 16 -1.84 -5.67 8.51
N MET A 17 -1.38 -4.93 9.53
CA MET A 17 -0.83 -3.58 9.35
C MET A 17 0.48 -3.58 8.55
N ILE A 18 1.40 -4.50 8.85
CA ILE A 18 2.68 -4.63 8.12
C ILE A 18 2.40 -5.01 6.66
N GLY A 19 1.48 -5.96 6.42
CA GLY A 19 1.08 -6.35 5.07
C GLY A 19 0.42 -5.22 4.29
N SER A 20 -0.30 -4.31 4.96
CA SER A 20 -0.85 -3.10 4.33
C SER A 20 0.22 -2.03 4.05
N ALA A 21 1.29 -1.97 4.85
CA ALA A 21 2.34 -0.96 4.72
C ALA A 21 3.43 -1.35 3.71
N VAL A 22 3.69 -2.64 3.54
CA VAL A 22 4.71 -3.15 2.60
C VAL A 22 4.05 -3.57 1.28
N GLY A 23 4.41 -2.90 0.19
CA GLY A 23 3.94 -3.22 -1.16
C GLY A 23 5.05 -3.18 -2.22
N LEU A 24 4.68 -3.35 -3.50
CA LEU A 24 5.62 -3.36 -4.63
C LEU A 24 6.50 -2.09 -4.70
N GLY A 25 5.98 -0.96 -4.21
CA GLY A 25 6.75 0.29 -4.11
C GLY A 25 8.09 0.12 -3.37
N ASN A 26 8.13 -0.72 -2.34
CA ASN A 26 9.35 -0.97 -1.56
C ASN A 26 10.35 -1.83 -2.33
N ILE A 27 9.88 -2.64 -3.29
CA ILE A 27 10.70 -3.54 -4.09
C ILE A 27 11.34 -2.79 -5.26
N TRP A 28 10.57 -2.01 -6.02
CA TRP A 28 11.06 -1.42 -7.27
C TRP A 28 11.37 0.08 -7.23
N ARG A 29 10.67 0.86 -6.41
CA ARG A 29 10.65 2.32 -6.49
C ARG A 29 11.59 2.89 -5.47
N TYR A 30 11.54 2.36 -4.25
CA TYR A 30 12.48 2.76 -3.20
C TYR A 30 13.95 2.59 -3.64
N PRO A 31 14.39 1.40 -4.13
CA PRO A 31 15.78 1.24 -4.55
C PRO A 31 16.15 2.15 -5.73
N TYR A 32 15.25 2.31 -6.70
CA TYR A 32 15.47 3.18 -7.85
C TYR A 32 15.64 4.66 -7.44
N ILE A 33 14.77 5.17 -6.58
CA ILE A 33 14.86 6.55 -6.08
C ILE A 33 16.09 6.73 -5.20
N ALA A 34 16.38 5.78 -4.31
CA ALA A 34 17.58 5.84 -3.49
C ALA A 34 18.85 5.87 -4.36
N TYR A 35 18.95 4.98 -5.36
CA TYR A 35 20.09 4.93 -6.28
C TYR A 35 20.27 6.23 -7.06
N THR A 36 19.20 6.76 -7.65
CA THR A 36 19.24 7.98 -8.48
C THR A 36 19.46 9.27 -7.67
N ASN A 37 19.21 9.26 -6.36
CA ASN A 37 19.35 10.42 -5.47
C ASN A 37 20.55 10.31 -4.52
N GLY A 38 21.66 9.72 -4.97
CA GLY A 38 22.91 9.67 -4.19
C GLY A 38 23.08 8.42 -3.33
N GLY A 39 22.36 7.34 -3.63
CA GLY A 39 22.51 6.02 -3.00
C GLY A 39 22.35 6.07 -1.49
N GLY A 40 23.42 5.79 -0.76
CA GLY A 40 23.41 5.83 0.71
C GLY A 40 23.13 7.21 1.31
N ALA A 41 23.46 8.30 0.63
CA ALA A 41 23.19 9.65 1.12
C ALA A 41 21.69 9.96 1.19
N PHE A 42 20.88 9.34 0.33
CA PHE A 42 19.42 9.47 0.33
C PHE A 42 18.77 8.99 1.64
N LEU A 43 19.46 8.12 2.40
CA LEU A 43 18.94 7.64 3.69
C LEU A 43 18.74 8.77 4.70
N ILE A 44 19.55 9.84 4.64
CA ILE A 44 19.45 10.98 5.57
C ILE A 44 18.09 11.70 5.41
N PRO A 45 17.76 12.29 4.23
CA PRO A 45 16.46 12.92 4.04
C PRO A 45 15.30 11.92 4.17
N TYR A 46 15.49 10.65 3.80
CA TYR A 46 14.48 9.61 3.96
C TYR A 46 14.10 9.38 5.43
N ILE A 47 15.07 9.16 6.31
CA ILE A 47 14.84 8.96 7.75
C ILE A 47 14.22 10.22 8.37
N ILE A 48 14.71 11.41 8.01
CA ILE A 48 14.15 12.68 8.48
C ILE A 48 12.66 12.79 8.08
N SER A 49 12.31 12.44 6.84
CA SER A 49 10.92 12.48 6.37
C SER A 49 10.02 11.48 7.11
N ILE A 50 10.53 10.29 7.46
CA ILE A 50 9.79 9.31 8.25
C ILE A 50 9.51 9.86 9.65
N ILE A 51 10.52 10.45 10.30
CA ILE A 51 10.37 10.97 11.66
C ILE A 51 9.42 12.17 11.70
N LEU A 52 9.52 13.08 10.72
CA LEU A 52 8.75 14.34 10.71
C LEU A 52 7.33 14.18 10.13
N MET A 53 7.13 13.28 9.18
CA MET A 53 5.84 13.13 8.50
C MET A 53 5.26 11.73 8.68
N GLY A 54 6.05 10.68 8.43
CA GLY A 54 5.57 9.30 8.47
C GLY A 54 5.00 8.90 9.84
N ILE A 55 5.81 8.99 10.89
CA ILE A 55 5.45 8.60 12.26
C ILE A 55 4.27 9.45 12.78
N PRO A 56 4.29 10.81 12.68
CA PRO A 56 3.17 11.63 13.15
C PRO A 56 1.84 11.33 12.45
N LEU A 57 1.85 11.14 11.12
CA LEU A 57 0.63 10.81 10.38
C LEU A 57 0.08 9.44 10.79
N LEU A 58 0.95 8.45 10.99
CA LEU A 58 0.57 7.11 11.45
C LEU A 58 -0.06 7.17 12.85
N PHE A 59 0.49 7.98 13.77
CA PHE A 59 -0.12 8.20 15.09
C PHE A 59 -1.50 8.85 15.01
N ILE A 60 -1.70 9.82 14.12
CA ILE A 60 -3.00 10.47 13.92
C ILE A 60 -4.04 9.45 13.41
N GLU A 61 -3.68 8.66 12.40
CA GLU A 61 -4.57 7.66 11.83
C GLU A 61 -4.90 6.55 12.83
N TYR A 62 -3.89 6.01 13.50
CA TYR A 62 -4.07 5.00 14.54
C TYR A 62 -4.90 5.52 15.72
N GLY A 63 -4.59 6.74 16.19
CA GLY A 63 -5.33 7.39 17.27
C GLY A 63 -6.79 7.65 16.91
N ALA A 64 -7.07 8.05 15.68
CA ALA A 64 -8.44 8.19 15.17
C ALA A 64 -9.18 6.84 15.14
N GLY A 65 -8.53 5.79 14.62
CA GLY A 65 -9.07 4.43 14.64
C GLY A 65 -9.38 3.93 16.05
N PHE A 66 -8.48 4.15 17.00
CA PHE A 66 -8.65 3.74 18.41
C PHE A 66 -9.80 4.49 19.11
N LYS A 67 -9.91 5.81 18.90
CA LYS A 67 -10.91 6.66 19.54
C LYS A 67 -12.32 6.46 18.97
N PHE A 68 -12.46 6.48 17.64
CA PHE A 68 -13.76 6.48 16.98
C PHE A 68 -14.26 5.09 16.60
N LYS A 69 -13.37 4.10 16.47
CA LYS A 69 -13.69 2.70 16.11
C LYS A 69 -14.62 2.59 14.90
N ALA A 70 -14.38 3.44 13.91
CA ALA A 70 -15.21 3.58 12.72
C ALA A 70 -14.33 3.89 11.51
N GLY A 71 -14.83 3.58 10.30
CA GLY A 71 -14.15 3.94 9.05
C GLY A 71 -14.06 5.45 8.85
N ILE A 72 -13.13 5.89 8.01
CA ILE A 72 -12.73 7.30 7.86
C ILE A 72 -13.93 8.23 7.57
N THR A 73 -14.89 7.82 6.75
CA THR A 73 -16.12 8.59 6.48
C THR A 73 -16.91 8.91 7.74
N LYS A 74 -17.08 7.92 8.63
CA LYS A 74 -17.81 8.10 9.89
C LYS A 74 -17.01 8.94 10.87
N VAL A 75 -15.68 8.82 10.89
CA VAL A 75 -14.80 9.65 11.72
C VAL A 75 -14.97 11.13 11.36
N PHE A 76 -14.80 11.47 10.07
CA PHE A 76 -14.92 12.85 9.60
C PHE A 76 -16.33 13.41 9.82
N ARG A 77 -17.38 12.62 9.58
CA ARG A 77 -18.77 13.02 9.88
C ARG A 77 -19.01 13.29 11.37
N THR A 78 -18.35 12.55 12.26
CA THR A 78 -18.46 12.73 13.72
C THR A 78 -17.76 14.02 14.17
N ILE A 79 -16.63 14.36 13.55
CA ILE A 79 -15.90 15.60 13.82
C ILE A 79 -16.70 16.79 13.28
N ASN A 80 -17.07 16.77 12.01
CA ASN A 80 -17.93 17.78 11.39
C ASN A 80 -18.52 17.24 10.09
N LYS A 81 -19.85 17.26 9.98
CA LYS A 81 -20.58 16.84 8.76
C LYS A 81 -20.07 17.53 7.49
N LYS A 82 -19.59 18.77 7.59
CA LYS A 82 -19.02 19.48 6.43
C LYS A 82 -17.81 18.76 5.86
N TYR A 83 -16.97 18.09 6.64
CA TYR A 83 -15.76 17.42 6.13
C TYR A 83 -16.00 15.99 5.63
N GLU A 84 -17.25 15.52 5.57
CA GLU A 84 -17.58 14.17 5.09
C GLU A 84 -17.17 13.97 3.62
N TYR A 85 -17.27 15.01 2.78
CA TYR A 85 -16.83 14.93 1.37
C TYR A 85 -15.32 14.64 1.24
N LEU A 86 -14.51 15.15 2.17
CA LEU A 86 -13.06 14.94 2.16
C LEU A 86 -12.74 13.46 2.43
N ALA A 87 -13.48 12.83 3.33
CA ALA A 87 -13.30 11.41 3.64
C ALA A 87 -13.68 10.51 2.46
N TRP A 88 -14.72 10.86 1.71
CA TRP A 88 -15.06 10.16 0.47
C TRP A 88 -13.96 10.30 -0.59
N TYR A 89 -13.38 11.50 -0.73
CA TYR A 89 -12.24 11.70 -1.63
C TYR A 89 -11.03 10.85 -1.23
N ILE A 90 -10.66 10.84 0.06
CA ILE A 90 -9.55 10.02 0.58
C ILE A 90 -9.82 8.53 0.32
N GLN A 91 -11.07 8.07 0.40
CA GLN A 91 -11.44 6.67 0.14
C GLN A 91 -11.43 6.31 -1.37
N LEU A 92 -11.66 7.28 -2.26
CA LEU A 92 -11.61 7.05 -3.71
C LEU A 92 -10.19 6.82 -4.22
N VAL A 93 -9.19 7.46 -3.61
CA VAL A 93 -7.77 7.28 -4.00
C VAL A 93 -7.32 5.80 -3.94
N PRO A 94 -7.44 5.07 -2.81
CA PRO A 94 -7.06 3.67 -2.76
C PRO A 94 -7.94 2.79 -3.66
N PHE A 95 -9.19 3.18 -3.93
CA PHE A 95 -10.02 2.46 -4.90
C PHE A 95 -9.41 2.49 -6.30
N PHE A 96 -8.98 3.66 -6.80
CA PHE A 96 -8.26 3.75 -8.07
C PHE A 96 -6.89 3.08 -8.04
N ILE A 97 -6.22 3.07 -6.88
CA ILE A 97 -4.95 2.34 -6.75
C ILE A 97 -5.17 0.83 -6.92
N MET A 98 -6.23 0.30 -6.32
CA MET A 98 -6.56 -1.13 -6.39
C MET A 98 -6.87 -1.59 -7.81
N THR A 99 -7.45 -0.76 -8.68
CA THR A 99 -7.77 -1.17 -10.05
C THR A 99 -6.50 -1.54 -10.83
N TYR A 100 -5.47 -0.70 -10.83
CA TYR A 100 -4.22 -1.02 -11.54
C TYR A 100 -3.36 -2.03 -10.75
N TYR A 101 -3.38 -2.00 -9.42
CA TYR A 101 -2.65 -2.99 -8.62
C TYR A 101 -3.14 -4.41 -8.87
N SER A 102 -4.45 -4.59 -9.11
CA SER A 102 -5.02 -5.91 -9.42
C SER A 102 -4.43 -6.49 -10.72
N CYS A 103 -4.18 -5.66 -11.74
CA CYS A 103 -3.53 -6.07 -12.98
C CYS A 103 -2.08 -6.52 -12.75
N ILE A 104 -1.34 -5.78 -11.92
CA ILE A 104 0.05 -6.13 -11.57
C ILE A 104 0.10 -7.48 -10.85
N VAL A 105 -0.77 -7.69 -9.86
CA VAL A 105 -0.87 -8.97 -9.15
C VAL A 105 -1.25 -10.10 -10.10
N ALA A 106 -2.14 -9.86 -11.07
CA ALA A 106 -2.48 -10.84 -12.09
C ALA A 106 -1.26 -11.23 -12.94
N TRP A 107 -0.43 -10.27 -13.35
CA TRP A 107 0.82 -10.57 -14.05
C TRP A 107 1.77 -11.40 -13.19
N ASP A 108 1.97 -11.03 -11.93
CA ASP A 108 2.82 -11.81 -11.01
C ASP A 108 2.34 -13.26 -10.90
N LEU A 109 1.02 -13.48 -10.80
CA LEU A 109 0.42 -14.82 -10.76
C LEU A 109 0.64 -15.62 -12.04
N LEU A 110 0.67 -14.98 -13.21
CA LEU A 110 1.00 -15.64 -14.49
C LEU A 110 2.49 -15.99 -14.58
N TYR A 111 3.37 -15.17 -13.99
CA TYR A 111 4.81 -15.45 -13.95
C TYR A 111 5.18 -16.59 -12.99
N ILE A 112 4.39 -16.90 -11.96
CA ILE A 112 4.65 -18.02 -11.03
C ILE A 112 4.79 -19.37 -11.76
N PRO A 113 3.79 -19.87 -12.52
CA PRO A 113 3.95 -21.13 -13.25
C PRO A 113 4.98 -21.02 -14.38
N ALA A 114 5.06 -19.87 -15.06
CA ALA A 114 6.05 -19.62 -16.10
C ALA A 114 7.50 -19.70 -15.58
N SER A 115 7.72 -19.46 -14.27
CA SER A 115 9.03 -19.53 -13.63
C SER A 115 9.57 -20.95 -13.46
N ILE A 116 8.70 -21.94 -13.39
CA ILE A 116 9.07 -23.35 -13.27
C ILE A 116 9.76 -23.81 -14.56
N THR A 117 9.25 -23.36 -15.71
CA THR A 117 9.77 -23.73 -17.03
C THR A 117 10.67 -22.65 -17.65
N LYS A 118 10.82 -21.49 -17.00
CA LYS A 118 11.53 -20.30 -17.52
C LYS A 118 11.07 -19.92 -18.94
N SER A 119 9.75 -19.88 -19.13
CA SER A 119 9.11 -19.71 -20.44
C SER A 119 9.49 -18.40 -21.16
N TRP A 120 9.99 -17.38 -20.44
CA TRP A 120 10.40 -16.11 -20.99
C TRP A 120 11.72 -16.15 -21.79
N GLY A 121 12.49 -17.23 -21.70
CA GLY A 121 13.68 -17.44 -22.51
C GLY A 121 14.72 -16.30 -22.38
N PRO A 122 15.46 -15.96 -23.46
CA PRO A 122 16.49 -14.93 -23.43
C PRO A 122 15.95 -13.50 -23.49
N ASN A 123 14.71 -13.30 -23.91
CA ASN A 123 14.11 -11.97 -24.13
C ASN A 123 12.81 -11.80 -23.31
N PRO A 124 12.91 -11.46 -22.02
CA PRO A 124 11.76 -11.34 -21.14
C PRO A 124 10.78 -10.25 -21.56
N ASP A 125 11.25 -9.17 -22.20
CA ASP A 125 10.40 -8.07 -22.69
C ASP A 125 9.44 -8.53 -23.80
N ASN A 126 9.93 -9.42 -24.68
CA ASN A 126 9.12 -9.99 -25.75
C ASN A 126 8.03 -10.90 -25.17
N PHE A 127 8.39 -11.72 -24.17
CA PHE A 127 7.43 -12.58 -23.48
C PHE A 127 6.34 -11.76 -22.79
N PHE A 128 6.70 -10.69 -22.08
CA PHE A 128 5.71 -9.81 -21.45
C PHE A 128 4.75 -9.20 -22.50
N THR A 129 5.31 -8.64 -23.57
CA THR A 129 4.52 -7.88 -24.56
C THR A 129 3.61 -8.78 -25.39
N ASN A 130 4.09 -9.94 -25.83
CA ASN A 130 3.36 -10.78 -26.79
C ASN A 130 2.55 -11.91 -26.14
N VAL A 131 2.88 -12.31 -24.91
CA VAL A 131 2.26 -13.45 -24.23
C VAL A 131 1.46 -13.04 -22.99
N ILE A 132 1.94 -12.06 -22.22
CA ILE A 132 1.26 -11.65 -20.97
C ILE A 132 0.24 -10.54 -21.20
N LEU A 133 0.55 -9.59 -22.08
CA LEU A 133 -0.33 -8.43 -22.36
C LEU A 133 -1.40 -8.69 -23.43
N ASN A 134 -1.36 -9.83 -24.12
CA ASN A 134 -2.18 -10.16 -25.29
C ASN A 134 -3.24 -11.20 -24.90
#